data_AF-A0A2K3JY09-F1
#
_entry.id   AF-A0A2K3JY09-F1
#
_cell.length_a   1.000
_cell.length_b   1.000
_cell.length_c   1.000
_cell.angle_alpha   90.00
_cell.angle_beta   90.00
_cell.angle_gamma   90.00
#
_symmetry.space_group_name_H-M   'P 1'
#
loop_
_entity.id
_entity.type
_entity.pdbx_description
1 polymer ?
#
loop_
_entity_poly.entity_id
_entity_poly.type
_entity_poly.pdbx_seq_one_letter_code
_entity_poly.pdbx_strand_id
1 'polypeptide(L)'
;GDEEIARKMGIVGLWCIQWHAMDRPSMQMVVQMLEGDVDKTPIPPNPFASQSRQPRRNGATATTRQLTQDLDVIQELDDLPLLNLC
;
A
#
# COMPACT_ATOMS: atom_id res chain seq x y z
N GLY A 1 11.65 14.94 -13.12
CA GLY A 1 11.63 14.20 -14.40
C GLY A 1 10.88 12.92 -14.17
N ASP A 2 11.57 11.79 -14.07
CA ASP A 2 10.91 10.48 -13.95
C ASP A 2 10.61 10.07 -12.51
N GLU A 3 11.49 10.38 -11.55
CA GLU A 3 11.29 10.08 -10.12
C GLU A 3 10.02 10.74 -9.56
N GLU A 4 9.75 11.98 -9.98
CA GLU A 4 8.56 12.72 -9.58
C GLU A 4 7.28 12.08 -10.14
N ILE A 5 7.31 11.64 -11.40
CA ILE A 5 6.20 10.92 -12.03
C ILE A 5 5.99 9.58 -11.33
N ALA A 6 7.06 8.83 -11.10
CA ALA A 6 7.01 7.53 -10.40
C ALA A 6 6.45 7.70 -8.98
N ARG A 7 6.88 8.73 -8.24
CA ARG A 7 6.35 9.04 -6.91
C ARG A 7 4.87 9.39 -6.96
N LYS A 8 4.46 10.25 -7.89
CA LYS A 8 3.05 10.66 -8.07
C LYS A 8 2.18 9.44 -8.39
N MET A 9 2.60 8.62 -9.35
CA MET A 9 1.91 7.37 -9.71
C MET A 9 1.83 6.41 -8.53
N GLY A 10 2.90 6.28 -7.74
CA GLY A 10 2.93 5.46 -6.54
C GLY A 10 1.90 5.92 -5.50
N ILE A 11 1.86 7.21 -5.18
CA ILE A 11 0.90 7.78 -4.22
C ILE A 11 -0.54 7.58 -4.69
N VAL A 12 -0.84 7.90 -5.95
CA VAL A 12 -2.19 7.73 -6.52
C VAL A 12 -2.58 6.25 -6.55
N GLY A 13 -1.67 5.37 -6.96
CA GLY A 13 -1.89 3.92 -6.95
C GLY A 13 -2.19 3.39 -5.55
N LEU A 14 -1.45 3.84 -4.53
CA LEU A 14 -1.68 3.49 -3.12
C LEU A 14 -3.07 3.92 -2.63
N TRP A 15 -3.61 5.05 -3.10
CA TRP A 15 -4.98 5.47 -2.80
C TRP A 15 -6.03 4.58 -3.48
N CYS A 16 -5.78 4.13 -4.72
CA CYS A 16 -6.71 3.29 -5.47
C CYS A 16 -6.85 1.87 -4.91
N ILE A 17 -5.79 1.33 -4.30
CA ILE A 17 -5.77 -0.04 -3.77
C ILE A 17 -6.11 -0.14 -2.28
N GLN A 18 -6.68 0.91 -1.68
CA GLN A 18 -7.05 0.91 -0.26
C GLN A 18 -7.92 -0.29 0.13
N TRP A 19 -7.69 -0.78 1.35
CA TRP A 19 -8.36 -1.95 1.92
C TRP A 19 -9.87 -1.74 2.02
N HIS A 20 -10.30 -0.57 2.51
CA HIS A 20 -11.70 -0.20 2.55
C HIS A 20 -12.12 0.50 1.25
N ALA A 21 -13.23 0.05 0.67
CA ALA A 21 -13.77 0.62 -0.57
C ALA A 21 -14.10 2.12 -0.43
N MET A 22 -14.50 2.55 0.76
CA MET A 22 -14.86 3.95 1.05
C MET A 22 -13.66 4.91 1.01
N ASP A 23 -12.45 4.40 1.20
CA ASP A 23 -11.22 5.20 1.20
C ASP A 23 -10.64 5.36 -0.22
N ARG A 24 -11.19 4.65 -1.21
CA ARG A 24 -10.74 4.74 -2.60
C ARG A 24 -11.27 6.04 -3.23
N PRO A 25 -10.42 6.85 -3.86
CA PRO A 25 -10.86 8.05 -4.54
C PRO A 25 -11.76 7.73 -5.74
N SER A 26 -12.67 8.64 -6.07
CA SER A 26 -13.40 8.59 -7.33
C SER A 26 -12.45 8.84 -8.51
N MET A 27 -12.83 8.41 -9.72
CA MET A 27 -12.01 8.65 -10.91
C MET A 27 -11.75 10.15 -11.14
N GLN A 28 -12.71 11.01 -10.83
CA GLN A 28 -12.53 12.47 -10.91
C GLN A 28 -11.43 12.96 -9.96
N MET A 29 -11.40 12.45 -8.72
CA MET A 29 -10.35 12.81 -7.76
C MET A 29 -8.99 12.28 -8.20
N VAL A 30 -8.93 11.07 -8.75
CA VAL A 30 -7.70 10.49 -9.31
C VAL A 30 -7.13 11.37 -10.42
N VAL A 31 -7.96 11.84 -11.35
CA VAL A 31 -7.52 12.76 -12.42
C VAL A 31 -6.99 14.06 -11.82
N GLN A 32 -7.68 14.64 -10.83
CA GLN A 32 -7.20 15.85 -10.15
C GLN A 32 -5.86 15.65 -9.44
N MET A 33 -5.63 14.49 -8.82
CA MET A 33 -4.34 14.17 -8.17
C MET A 33 -3.21 14.00 -9.21
N LEU A 34 -3.53 13.46 -10.39
CA LEU A 34 -2.56 13.27 -11.49
C LEU A 34 -2.17 14.60 -12.15
N GLU A 35 -3.15 15.45 -12.44
CA GLU A 35 -2.96 16.78 -13.02
C GLU A 35 -2.40 17.78 -12.00
N GLY A 36 -2.70 17.59 -10.73
CA GLY A 36 -2.30 18.45 -9.62
C GLY A 36 -0.85 18.24 -9.14
N ASP A 37 -0.51 18.93 -8.05
CA ASP A 37 0.82 18.88 -7.45
C ASP A 37 0.96 17.66 -6.52
N VAL A 38 2.03 16.89 -6.72
CA VAL A 38 2.30 15.67 -5.96
C VAL A 38 2.60 15.99 -4.48
N ASP A 39 3.19 17.15 -4.17
CA ASP A 39 3.50 17.54 -2.79
C ASP A 39 2.24 17.90 -1.98
N LYS A 40 1.14 18.18 -2.66
CA LYS A 40 -0.17 18.46 -2.03
C LYS A 40 -0.98 17.20 -1.77
N THR A 41 -0.54 16.06 -2.31
CA THR A 41 -1.24 14.79 -2.17
C THR A 41 -0.57 13.96 -1.08
N PRO A 42 -1.20 13.79 0.10
CA PRO A 42 -0.60 13.01 1.18
C PRO A 42 -0.52 11.53 0.82
N ILE A 43 0.48 10.84 1.38
CA ILE A 43 0.58 9.38 1.32
C ILE A 43 -0.58 8.81 2.13
N PRO A 44 -1.35 7.83 1.60
CA PRO A 44 -2.45 7.25 2.35
C PRO A 44 -1.94 6.45 3.56
N PRO A 45 -2.77 6.30 4.61
CA PRO A 45 -2.40 5.53 5.79
C PRO A 45 -2.15 4.06 5.43
N ASN A 46 -1.21 3.42 6.12
CA ASN A 46 -1.05 1.97 6.02
C ASN A 46 -2.17 1.28 6.83
N PRO A 47 -3.07 0.52 6.18
CA PRO A 47 -4.19 -0.14 6.85
C PRO A 47 -3.76 -1.20 7.87
N PHE A 48 -2.52 -1.69 7.77
CA PHE A 48 -1.91 -2.67 8.67
C PHE A 48 -0.88 -2.05 9.62
N ALA A 49 -0.81 -0.72 9.71
CA ALA A 49 0.05 -0.08 10.70
C ALA A 49 -0.42 -0.49 12.11
N SER A 50 0.44 -1.21 12.83
CA SER A 50 0.25 -1.37 14.27
C SER A 50 0.24 0.03 14.88
N GLN A 51 -0.82 0.38 15.61
CA GLN A 51 -0.82 1.59 16.42
C GLN A 51 0.29 1.40 17.45
N SER A 52 1.48 1.93 17.18
CA SER A 52 2.52 2.10 18.18
C SER A 52 1.98 3.12 19.18
N ARG A 53 1.18 2.63 20.13
CA ARG A 53 0.90 3.32 21.37
C ARG A 53 2.27 3.48 22.00
N GLN A 54 2.75 4.72 22.02
CA GLN A 54 4.08 5.08 22.50
C GLN A 54 4.44 4.26 23.74
N PRO A 55 5.61 3.61 23.80
CA PRO A 55 6.05 2.98 25.02
C PRO A 55 6.26 4.12 26.02
N ARG A 56 5.45 4.15 27.07
CA ARG A 56 5.87 4.77 28.33
C ARG A 56 7.22 4.14 28.63
N ARG A 57 8.28 4.95 28.65
CA ARG A 57 9.64 4.54 29.02
C ARG A 57 9.52 3.66 30.26
N ASN A 58 9.83 2.37 30.09
CA ASN A 58 10.79 1.60 30.89
C ASN A 58 10.89 0.16 30.32
N GLY A 59 12.03 -0.12 29.69
CA GLY A 59 12.66 -1.44 29.53
C GLY A 59 11.87 -2.59 28.89
N ALA A 60 12.09 -2.84 27.58
CA ALA A 60 12.39 -4.16 27.00
C ALA A 60 12.43 -4.04 25.46
N THR A 61 13.59 -4.34 24.87
CA THR A 61 13.78 -4.56 23.44
C THR A 61 13.18 -5.92 23.06
N ALA A 62 12.00 -5.96 22.43
CA ALA A 62 11.48 -7.20 21.84
C ALA A 62 10.61 -6.91 20.60
N THR A 63 11.23 -7.17 19.44
CA THR A 63 10.66 -7.82 18.25
C THR A 63 9.62 -7.10 17.38
N THR A 64 10.00 -5.97 16.80
CA THR A 64 9.47 -5.49 15.49
C THR A 64 9.68 -6.53 14.36
N ARG A 65 10.58 -7.51 14.53
CA ARG A 65 10.90 -8.54 13.53
C ARG A 65 9.82 -9.63 13.34
N GLN A 66 8.85 -9.75 14.24
CA GLN A 66 7.99 -10.95 14.26
C GLN A 66 6.74 -10.84 13.37
N LEU A 67 6.26 -9.64 13.08
CA LEU A 67 5.09 -9.43 12.22
C LEU A 67 5.36 -9.69 10.73
N THR A 68 6.64 -9.74 10.32
CA THR A 68 7.04 -10.02 8.94
C THR A 68 7.16 -11.53 8.66
N GLN A 69 7.12 -12.38 9.68
CA GLN A 69 7.44 -13.81 9.56
C GLN A 69 6.23 -14.72 9.24
N ASP A 70 5.00 -14.21 9.30
CA ASP A 70 3.75 -14.99 9.16
C ASP A 70 3.01 -14.74 7.83
N LEU A 71 3.65 -14.07 6.86
CA LEU A 71 3.13 -13.98 5.50
C LEU A 71 3.82 -15.06 4.66
N ASP A 72 3.08 -16.12 4.31
CA ASP A 72 3.55 -17.13 3.37
C ASP A 72 3.92 -16.47 2.04
N VAL A 73 5.07 -16.85 1.49
CA VAL A 73 5.50 -16.43 0.15
C VAL A 73 4.49 -17.00 -0.84
N ILE A 74 3.71 -16.13 -1.47
CA ILE A 74 2.81 -16.53 -2.55
C ILE A 74 3.69 -16.93 -3.74
N GLN A 75 3.69 -18.21 -4.10
CA GLN A 75 4.35 -18.69 -5.30
C GLN A 75 3.45 -18.31 -6.50
N GLU A 76 4.00 -17.54 -7.44
CA GLU A 76 3.33 -17.26 -8.72
C GLU A 76 2.98 -18.59 -9.39
N LEU A 77 1.70 -18.81 -9.69
CA LEU A 77 1.18 -20.01 -10.36
C LEU A 77 1.43 -19.91 -11.87
N ASP A 78 2.68 -19.97 -12.30
CA ASP A 78 3.07 -19.89 -13.72
C ASP A 78 2.86 -21.21 -14.50
N ASP A 79 2.47 -22.31 -13.84
CA ASP A 79 2.37 -23.64 -14.44
C ASP A 79 0.98 -24.30 -14.30
N LEU A 80 -0.11 -23.52 -14.37
CA LEU A 80 -1.39 -24.13 -14.74
C LEU A 80 -1.43 -24.19 -16.27
N PRO A 81 -1.19 -25.36 -16.92
CA PRO A 81 -1.52 -25.49 -18.33
C PRO A 81 -3.00 -25.11 -18.46
N LEU A 82 -3.30 -24.24 -19.42
CA LEU A 82 -4.66 -23.92 -19.86
C LEU A 82 -5.34 -25.20 -20.38
N LEU A 83 -5.64 -26.14 -19.49
CA LEU A 83 -6.37 -27.37 -19.78
C LEU A 83 -7.85 -27.01 -19.82
N ASN A 84 -8.27 -26.64 -21.03
CA ASN A 84 -9.64 -26.69 -21.55
C ASN A 84 -10.75 -26.19 -20.63
N LEU A 85 -11.10 -24.91 -20.80
CA LEU A 85 -12.51 -24.55 -20.77
C LEU A 85 -13.02 -24.49 -22.21
N CYS A 86 -13.38 -25.67 -22.73
CA CYS A 86 -14.47 -25.77 -23.71
C CYS A 86 -15.77 -25.30 -23.05
#